data_AF-A0AAN9CJ28-F1
#
_entry.id   AF-A0AAN9CJ28-F1
#
_cell.length_a   1.000
_cell.length_b   1.000
_cell.length_c   1.000
_cell.angle_alpha   90.00
_cell.angle_beta   90.00
_cell.angle_gamma   90.00
#
_symmetry.space_group_name_H-M   'P 1'
#
loop_
_entity.id
_entity.type
_entity.pdbx_description
1 polymer ?
#
loop_
_entity_poly.entity_id
_entity_poly.type
_entity_poly.pdbx_seq_one_letter_code
_entity_poly.pdbx_strand_id
1 'polypeptide(L)'
;MKKFFEDIKKDMKFKSAGPGKKLTEESSSRPEASQAAHSKGASRKAPTKGAQMAGAAALARIEQQPRPKVQTSQDAIRNQVKRELEAEAAAVAASQKNTDIEGSGVPQKDPSCFSVAGVFFICPLTGKTLTKTEREMHIKEAILMRFSEDVMEASVMMIHTFNKDKEKVKAAIDIISKYIENICKNPTEEKYRKIKLSNKVFQEKVSVIEGSREYLQALGFESTALPVDGEDRTEEYLVLPPQEPDALEQIKVDLELLQKGEPIRAKLDRQPQVFRPSQNATNFELPPDFYNLTAEELKKEMQLKNEIVERNAMLRTKAMREKDEQRERRKHNYALLRVRLPDGNILQGTFLAWEKVTALYQFVRDSLENGWQPFELVVPGGQKLKDDEEFALNECNLAPAALLIFSWDAAVLSDIAAAGGKTDVLLKAALLENIKSMS
;
A
#
# COMPACT_ATOMS: atom_id res chain seq x y z
N MET A 1 -2.60 -24.51 -39.83
CA MET A 1 -2.87 -24.45 -38.37
C MET A 1 -3.63 -23.20 -37.90
N LYS A 2 -3.44 -21.99 -38.44
CA LYS A 2 -4.17 -20.78 -37.97
C LYS A 2 -5.71 -20.84 -38.10
N LYS A 3 -6.23 -21.41 -39.20
CA LYS A 3 -7.69 -21.54 -39.42
C LYS A 3 -8.37 -22.47 -38.40
N PHE A 4 -7.67 -23.51 -37.93
CA PHE A 4 -8.21 -24.47 -36.97
C PHE A 4 -8.46 -23.83 -35.58
N PHE A 5 -7.58 -22.93 -35.14
CA PHE A 5 -7.74 -22.21 -33.88
C PHE A 5 -8.81 -21.10 -33.93
N GLU A 6 -9.08 -20.54 -35.12
CA GLU A 6 -10.15 -19.54 -35.29
C GLU A 6 -11.54 -20.18 -35.18
N ASP A 7 -11.71 -21.39 -35.72
CA ASP A 7 -12.99 -22.09 -35.65
C ASP A 7 -13.29 -22.57 -34.22
N ILE A 8 -12.28 -23.04 -33.47
CA ILE A 8 -12.42 -23.35 -32.03
C ILE A 8 -12.83 -22.11 -31.21
N LYS A 9 -12.24 -20.94 -31.51
CA LYS A 9 -12.59 -19.68 -30.82
C LYS A 9 -14.00 -19.18 -31.15
N LYS A 10 -14.50 -19.44 -32.36
CA LYS A 10 -15.89 -19.10 -32.73
C LYS A 10 -16.88 -20.05 -32.06
N ASP A 11 -16.56 -21.34 -32.02
CA ASP A 11 -17.44 -22.36 -31.45
C ASP A 11 -17.57 -22.23 -29.92
N MET A 12 -16.49 -21.82 -29.24
CA MET A 12 -16.52 -21.52 -27.79
C MET A 12 -17.37 -20.28 -27.46
N LYS A 13 -17.39 -19.27 -28.34
CA LYS A 13 -18.24 -18.07 -28.16
C LYS A 13 -19.72 -18.38 -28.40
N PHE A 14 -20.04 -19.22 -29.39
CA PHE A 14 -21.41 -19.64 -29.67
C PHE A 14 -21.99 -20.60 -28.63
N LYS A 15 -21.18 -21.40 -27.94
CA LYS A 15 -21.65 -22.27 -26.84
C LYS A 15 -21.96 -21.54 -25.53
N SER A 16 -21.34 -20.38 -25.29
CA SER A 16 -21.60 -19.56 -24.08
C SER A 16 -22.85 -18.67 -24.19
N ALA A 17 -23.28 -18.37 -25.41
CA ALA A 17 -24.54 -17.70 -25.67
C ALA A 17 -25.58 -18.80 -25.88
N GLY A 18 -26.53 -18.94 -24.95
CA GLY A 18 -27.57 -19.99 -24.98
C GLY A 18 -28.33 -20.09 -26.32
N PRO A 19 -29.16 -21.13 -26.50
CA PRO A 19 -29.70 -21.53 -27.80
C PRO A 19 -30.43 -20.38 -28.50
N GLY A 20 -29.90 -19.99 -29.67
CA GLY A 20 -30.42 -18.88 -30.47
C GLY A 20 -31.78 -19.20 -31.07
N LYS A 21 -32.76 -18.32 -30.85
CA LYS A 21 -34.13 -18.42 -31.37
C LYS A 21 -34.25 -17.59 -32.66
N LYS A 22 -34.61 -18.21 -33.79
CA LYS A 22 -34.85 -17.49 -35.06
C LYS A 22 -36.25 -16.89 -35.05
N LEU A 23 -36.39 -15.64 -35.52
CA LEU A 23 -37.63 -14.84 -35.53
C LEU A 23 -38.72 -15.34 -36.51
N THR A 24 -38.67 -16.59 -36.96
CA THR A 24 -39.67 -17.18 -37.87
C THR A 24 -40.31 -18.46 -37.33
N GLU A 25 -40.05 -18.85 -36.08
CA GLU A 25 -40.69 -20.01 -35.47
C GLU A 25 -41.79 -19.57 -34.50
N GLU A 26 -43.04 -19.62 -34.96
CA GLU A 26 -44.22 -19.61 -34.11
C GLU A 26 -44.33 -20.96 -33.39
N SER A 27 -44.02 -20.98 -32.09
CA SER A 27 -44.40 -22.07 -31.18
C SER A 27 -45.31 -21.51 -30.10
N SER A 28 -46.53 -22.01 -30.14
CA SER A 28 -47.70 -21.60 -29.38
C SER A 28 -47.58 -21.89 -27.89
N SER A 29 -48.05 -20.95 -27.07
CA SER A 29 -48.91 -21.21 -25.89
C SER A 29 -49.12 -19.91 -25.11
N ARG A 30 -50.25 -19.23 -25.35
CA ARG A 30 -50.95 -18.47 -24.31
C ARG A 30 -52.46 -18.49 -24.56
N PRO A 31 -53.27 -18.43 -23.50
CA PRO A 31 -54.66 -18.85 -23.50
C PRO A 31 -55.63 -17.78 -24.01
N GLU A 32 -56.83 -18.24 -24.34
CA GLU A 32 -57.98 -17.50 -24.86
C GLU A 32 -58.33 -16.24 -24.06
N ALA A 33 -58.61 -15.15 -24.79
CA ALA A 33 -59.51 -14.09 -24.32
C ALA A 33 -60.25 -13.44 -25.50
N SER A 34 -61.55 -13.72 -25.54
CA SER A 34 -62.68 -12.93 -26.07
C SER A 34 -62.56 -12.19 -27.41
N GLN A 35 -63.37 -12.67 -28.36
CA GLN A 35 -63.72 -12.06 -29.63
C GLN A 35 -64.47 -10.72 -29.45
N ALA A 36 -64.10 -9.72 -30.26
CA ALA A 36 -64.97 -8.60 -30.64
C ALA A 36 -64.87 -8.36 -32.16
N ALA A 37 -66.01 -8.04 -32.76
CA ALA A 37 -66.33 -8.30 -34.15
C ALA A 37 -65.89 -7.23 -35.17
N HIS A 38 -65.65 -7.72 -36.40
CA HIS A 38 -65.82 -7.10 -37.72
C HIS A 38 -65.14 -5.77 -38.10
N SER A 39 -64.24 -5.84 -39.10
CA SER A 39 -64.48 -5.23 -40.42
C SER A 39 -63.65 -5.92 -41.52
N LYS A 40 -64.29 -6.31 -42.62
CA LYS A 40 -63.64 -6.95 -43.78
C LYS A 40 -62.94 -5.87 -44.63
N GLY A 41 -61.62 -5.79 -44.54
CA GLY A 41 -60.78 -4.91 -45.38
C GLY A 41 -60.43 -5.56 -46.73
N ALA A 42 -60.65 -4.80 -47.80
CA ALA A 42 -60.55 -5.18 -49.22
C ALA A 42 -59.21 -5.79 -49.67
N SER A 43 -59.26 -6.60 -50.74
CA SER A 43 -58.07 -7.18 -51.37
C SER A 43 -57.14 -6.09 -51.94
N ARG A 44 -55.84 -6.20 -51.63
CA ARG A 44 -54.80 -5.26 -52.06
C ARG A 44 -54.60 -5.36 -53.59
N LYS A 45 -54.93 -4.29 -54.34
CA LYS A 45 -54.62 -4.19 -55.77
C LYS A 45 -53.11 -4.02 -55.98
N ALA A 46 -52.58 -4.67 -57.01
CA ALA A 46 -51.17 -4.56 -57.40
C ALA A 46 -50.80 -3.10 -57.78
N PRO A 47 -49.57 -2.65 -57.46
CA PRO A 47 -49.14 -1.27 -57.71
C PRO A 47 -49.16 -0.96 -59.21
N THR A 48 -49.65 0.23 -59.55
CA THR A 48 -49.72 0.71 -60.94
C THR A 48 -48.32 0.86 -61.54
N LYS A 49 -48.20 0.77 -62.87
CA LYS A 49 -46.91 0.85 -63.58
C LYS A 49 -46.10 2.10 -63.22
N GLY A 50 -46.76 3.23 -62.96
CA GLY A 50 -46.12 4.45 -62.48
C GLY A 50 -45.49 4.31 -61.09
N ALA A 51 -46.15 3.61 -60.16
CA ALA A 51 -45.62 3.35 -58.82
C ALA A 51 -44.42 2.39 -58.85
N GLN A 52 -44.43 1.41 -59.75
CA GLN A 52 -43.28 0.51 -59.95
C GLN A 52 -42.08 1.26 -60.56
N MET A 53 -42.31 2.12 -61.56
CA MET A 53 -41.26 2.90 -62.20
C MET A 53 -40.67 3.95 -61.25
N ALA A 54 -41.51 4.59 -60.42
CA ALA A 54 -41.06 5.49 -59.36
C ALA A 54 -40.26 4.75 -58.27
N GLY A 55 -40.68 3.53 -57.90
CA GLY A 55 -39.92 2.67 -56.98
C GLY A 55 -38.54 2.29 -57.52
N ALA A 56 -38.46 1.93 -58.80
CA ALA A 56 -37.19 1.63 -59.46
C ALA A 56 -36.27 2.87 -59.53
N ALA A 57 -36.82 4.04 -59.85
CA ALA A 57 -36.06 5.29 -59.87
C ALA A 57 -35.56 5.72 -58.46
N ALA A 58 -36.34 5.45 -57.41
CA ALA A 58 -35.92 5.71 -56.03
C ALA A 58 -34.77 4.80 -55.59
N LEU A 59 -34.82 3.51 -55.95
CA LEU A 59 -33.74 2.56 -55.66
C LEU A 59 -32.43 2.91 -56.39
N ALA A 60 -32.53 3.34 -57.65
CA ALA A 60 -31.36 3.80 -58.42
C ALA A 60 -30.68 5.04 -57.80
N ARG A 61 -31.44 5.92 -57.15
CA ARG A 61 -30.88 7.07 -56.41
C ARG A 61 -30.17 6.66 -55.12
N ILE A 62 -30.62 5.60 -54.46
CA ILE A 62 -30.03 5.09 -53.22
C ILE A 62 -28.72 4.34 -53.51
N GLU A 63 -28.61 3.64 -54.65
CA GLU A 63 -27.37 2.94 -55.03
C GLU A 63 -26.26 3.89 -55.49
N GLN A 64 -26.58 5.07 -56.00
CA GLN A 64 -25.58 6.04 -56.48
C GLN A 64 -25.04 6.97 -55.38
N GLN A 65 -25.58 6.95 -54.16
CA GLN A 65 -25.00 7.70 -53.04
C GLN A 65 -23.98 6.84 -52.27
N PRO A 66 -22.71 7.28 -52.15
CA PRO A 66 -21.73 6.57 -51.32
C PRO A 66 -22.15 6.65 -49.85
N ARG A 67 -22.43 5.49 -49.24
CA ARG A 67 -22.76 5.42 -47.81
C ARG A 67 -21.57 5.94 -46.99
N PRO A 68 -21.75 6.96 -46.12
CA PRO A 68 -20.70 7.35 -45.19
C PRO A 68 -20.40 6.16 -44.28
N LYS A 69 -19.12 5.81 -44.13
CA LYS A 69 -18.68 4.76 -43.19
C LYS A 69 -19.10 5.17 -41.79
N VAL A 70 -20.20 4.59 -41.29
CA VAL A 70 -20.60 4.71 -39.90
C VAL A 70 -19.53 4.01 -39.08
N GLN A 71 -18.61 4.79 -38.53
CA GLN A 71 -17.63 4.34 -37.56
C GLN A 71 -18.43 3.74 -36.41
N THR A 72 -18.36 2.41 -36.26
CA THR A 72 -19.22 1.67 -35.34
C THR A 72 -19.08 2.23 -33.92
N SER A 73 -20.19 2.33 -33.20
CA SER A 73 -20.25 2.89 -31.84
C SER A 73 -19.20 2.29 -30.89
N GLN A 74 -18.75 1.06 -31.13
CA GLN A 74 -17.70 0.41 -30.33
C GLN A 74 -16.32 1.08 -30.45
N ASP A 75 -15.93 1.57 -31.63
CA ASP A 75 -14.61 2.20 -31.80
C ASP A 75 -14.60 3.63 -31.24
N ALA A 76 -15.73 4.34 -31.33
CA ALA A 76 -15.90 5.62 -30.65
C ALA A 76 -15.84 5.46 -29.12
N ILE A 77 -16.51 4.44 -28.57
CA ILE A 77 -16.46 4.11 -27.13
C ILE A 77 -15.04 3.73 -26.71
N ARG A 78 -14.33 2.90 -27.49
CA ARG A 78 -12.93 2.52 -27.18
C ARG A 78 -11.99 3.71 -27.18
N ASN A 79 -12.12 4.61 -28.15
CA ASN A 79 -11.28 5.79 -28.25
C ASN A 79 -11.57 6.79 -27.12
N GLN A 80 -12.84 6.94 -26.73
CA GLN A 80 -13.21 7.76 -25.59
C GLN A 80 -12.65 7.19 -24.27
N VAL A 81 -12.84 5.90 -24.02
CA VAL A 81 -12.30 5.21 -22.84
C VAL A 81 -10.77 5.30 -22.81
N LYS A 82 -10.09 5.11 -23.95
CA LYS A 82 -8.63 5.25 -24.03
C LYS A 82 -8.18 6.68 -23.69
N ARG A 83 -8.87 7.69 -24.22
CA ARG A 83 -8.54 9.11 -23.98
C ARG A 83 -8.77 9.51 -22.52
N GLU A 84 -9.84 9.03 -21.89
CA GLU A 84 -10.13 9.24 -20.47
C GLU A 84 -9.09 8.54 -19.58
N LEU A 85 -8.71 7.29 -19.90
CA LEU A 85 -7.65 6.56 -19.21
C LEU A 85 -6.28 7.25 -19.30
N GLU A 86 -5.93 7.79 -20.47
CA GLU A 86 -4.69 8.55 -20.67
C GLU A 86 -4.72 9.89 -19.91
N ALA A 87 -5.85 10.58 -19.91
CA ALA A 87 -6.02 11.83 -19.15
C ALA A 87 -5.95 11.60 -17.63
N GLU A 88 -6.58 10.55 -17.11
CA GLU A 88 -6.47 10.16 -15.70
C GLU A 88 -5.04 9.69 -15.35
N ALA A 89 -4.37 8.95 -16.22
CA ALA A 89 -2.97 8.56 -16.03
C ALA A 89 -2.05 9.80 -15.96
N ALA A 90 -2.28 10.79 -16.82
CA ALA A 90 -1.56 12.06 -16.79
C ALA A 90 -1.86 12.87 -15.52
N ALA A 91 -3.11 12.93 -15.08
CA ALA A 91 -3.50 13.60 -13.83
C ALA A 91 -2.90 12.92 -12.59
N VAL A 92 -2.83 11.59 -12.57
CA VAL A 92 -2.19 10.82 -11.49
C VAL A 92 -0.68 10.99 -11.51
N ALA A 93 -0.03 11.00 -12.68
CA ALA A 93 1.41 11.28 -12.78
C ALA A 93 1.75 12.70 -12.29
N ALA A 94 0.86 13.68 -12.55
CA ALA A 94 0.98 15.03 -11.98
C ALA A 94 0.75 15.04 -10.46
N SER A 95 -0.18 14.23 -9.95
CA SER A 95 -0.44 14.08 -8.51
C SER A 95 0.72 13.42 -7.76
N GLN A 96 1.37 12.41 -8.35
CA GLN A 96 2.53 11.70 -7.78
C GLN A 96 3.79 12.57 -7.73
N LYS A 97 3.94 13.54 -8.64
CA LYS A 97 5.01 14.56 -8.51
C LYS A 97 4.75 15.55 -7.37
N ASN A 98 3.49 15.74 -6.97
CA ASN A 98 3.11 16.62 -5.88
C ASN A 98 3.07 15.93 -4.50
N THR A 99 3.25 14.60 -4.42
CA THR A 99 3.36 13.91 -3.10
C THR A 99 4.73 14.08 -2.44
N ASP A 100 5.71 14.65 -3.15
CA ASP A 100 7.04 14.97 -2.60
C ASP A 100 7.22 16.46 -2.23
N ILE A 101 6.17 17.28 -2.34
CA ILE A 101 6.17 18.66 -1.84
C ILE A 101 5.16 18.74 -0.70
N GLU A 102 5.70 18.74 0.51
CA GLU A 102 4.97 18.99 1.74
C GLU A 102 4.18 20.31 1.68
N GLY A 103 2.91 20.23 2.09
CA GLY A 103 2.24 21.26 2.88
C GLY A 103 2.13 22.67 2.29
N SER A 104 1.10 22.93 1.49
CA SER A 104 0.55 24.28 1.40
C SER A 104 -0.94 24.23 1.10
N GLY A 105 -1.75 24.67 2.07
CA GLY A 105 -3.18 24.96 1.85
C GLY A 105 -4.19 24.33 2.81
N VAL A 106 -3.78 23.69 3.90
CA VAL A 106 -4.73 23.32 4.97
C VAL A 106 -4.69 24.43 6.03
N PRO A 107 -5.81 25.08 6.38
CA PRO A 107 -5.82 26.06 7.46
C PRO A 107 -5.30 25.41 8.74
N GLN A 108 -4.32 26.04 9.40
CA GLN A 108 -3.77 25.57 10.68
C GLN A 108 -4.91 25.53 11.70
N LYS A 109 -5.51 24.34 11.89
CA LYS A 109 -6.36 24.07 13.04
C LYS A 109 -5.47 24.08 14.28
N ASP A 110 -5.97 24.68 15.37
CA ASP A 110 -5.25 24.72 16.63
C ASP A 110 -4.81 23.31 17.06
N PRO A 111 -3.57 23.13 17.58
CA PRO A 111 -3.04 21.83 17.94
C PRO A 111 -3.85 21.08 19.01
N SER A 112 -4.71 21.79 19.76
CA SER A 112 -5.68 21.22 20.70
C SER A 112 -6.85 20.47 20.06
N CYS A 113 -7.05 20.63 18.74
CA CYS A 113 -8.15 19.98 18.01
C CYS A 113 -7.76 18.57 17.49
N PHE A 114 -6.49 18.18 17.58
CA PHE A 114 -6.05 16.87 17.10
C PHE A 114 -6.21 15.78 18.15
N SER A 115 -6.65 14.59 17.70
CA SER A 115 -6.75 13.40 18.55
C SER A 115 -5.38 12.85 19.00
N VAL A 116 -4.29 13.25 18.32
CA VAL A 116 -2.91 12.91 18.65
C VAL A 116 -2.01 14.11 18.38
N ALA A 117 -0.96 14.30 19.19
CA ALA A 117 -0.02 15.40 19.04
C ALA A 117 0.89 15.26 17.80
N GLY A 118 1.05 14.03 17.30
CA GLY A 118 1.88 13.74 16.13
C GLY A 118 2.13 12.24 15.97
N VAL A 119 2.95 11.91 14.98
CA VAL A 119 3.46 10.54 14.77
C VAL A 119 4.93 10.52 15.17
N PHE A 120 5.26 9.61 16.09
CA PHE A 120 6.59 9.51 16.66
C PHE A 120 7.21 8.14 16.38
N PHE A 121 8.52 8.07 16.46
CA PHE A 121 9.31 6.87 16.19
C PHE A 121 10.36 6.67 17.29
N ILE A 122 10.62 5.42 17.63
CA ILE A 122 11.66 5.04 18.59
C ILE A 122 12.89 4.58 17.82
N CYS A 123 14.04 5.15 18.15
CA CYS A 123 15.33 4.69 17.64
C CYS A 123 15.73 3.37 18.35
N PRO A 124 15.96 2.26 17.63
CA PRO A 124 16.35 0.99 18.26
C PRO A 124 17.67 1.04 19.04
N LEU A 125 18.60 1.93 18.63
CA LEU A 125 19.94 2.02 19.23
C LEU A 125 19.98 2.86 20.51
N THR A 126 19.12 3.88 20.60
CA THR A 126 19.16 4.85 21.71
C THR A 126 17.90 4.85 22.57
N GLY A 127 16.81 4.22 22.11
CA GLY A 127 15.51 4.24 22.77
C GLY A 127 14.78 5.59 22.75
N LYS A 128 15.36 6.63 22.12
CA LYS A 128 14.79 7.97 22.08
C LYS A 128 13.59 8.04 21.13
N THR A 129 12.52 8.70 21.58
CA THR A 129 11.34 9.04 20.76
C THR A 129 11.63 10.28 19.91
N LEU A 130 11.33 10.20 18.62
CA LEU A 130 11.73 11.14 17.57
C LEU A 130 10.58 11.41 16.61
N THR A 131 10.61 12.57 15.95
CA THR A 131 9.65 12.88 14.89
C THR A 131 10.07 12.27 13.54
N LYS A 132 9.17 12.33 12.54
CA LYS A 132 9.44 11.80 11.19
C LYS A 132 10.68 12.41 10.53
N THR A 133 10.93 13.69 10.74
CA THR A 133 12.05 14.45 10.14
C THR A 133 13.36 14.17 10.85
N GLU A 134 13.33 14.07 12.17
CA GLU A 134 14.53 13.89 13.00
C GLU A 134 15.05 12.45 13.02
N ARG A 135 14.16 11.46 12.80
CA ARG A 135 14.51 10.04 12.98
C ARG A 135 15.68 9.56 12.12
N GLU A 136 15.80 10.04 10.89
CA GLU A 136 16.86 9.60 9.97
C GLU A 136 18.21 10.18 10.42
N MET A 137 18.25 11.48 10.76
CA MET A 137 19.45 12.15 11.26
C MET A 137 19.93 11.54 12.57
N HIS A 138 19.03 11.34 13.53
CA HIS A 138 19.39 10.76 14.83
C HIS A 138 19.86 9.30 14.71
N ILE A 139 19.32 8.50 13.79
CA ILE A 139 19.84 7.15 13.52
C ILE A 139 21.27 7.23 12.94
N LYS A 140 21.53 8.17 12.02
CA LYS A 140 22.89 8.37 11.49
C LYS A 140 23.86 8.73 12.60
N GLU A 141 23.51 9.69 13.44
CA GLU A 141 24.33 10.09 14.60
C GLU A 141 24.55 8.93 15.58
N ALA A 142 23.49 8.15 15.88
CA ALA A 142 23.60 7.00 16.77
C ALA A 142 24.56 5.92 16.25
N ILE A 143 24.56 5.66 14.93
CA ILE A 143 25.50 4.73 14.30
C ILE A 143 26.93 5.30 14.35
N LEU A 144 27.11 6.59 14.08
CA LEU A 144 28.42 7.24 14.14
C LEU A 144 29.02 7.20 15.56
N MET A 145 28.20 7.36 16.60
CA MET A 145 28.66 7.25 17.99
C MET A 145 29.13 5.82 18.33
N ARG A 146 28.54 4.79 17.71
CA ARG A 146 28.91 3.38 17.91
C ARG A 146 30.29 3.02 17.36
N PHE A 147 30.86 3.81 16.45
CA PHE A 147 32.24 3.61 15.98
C PHE A 147 33.29 3.65 17.11
N SER A 148 32.97 4.32 18.23
CA SER A 148 33.86 4.33 19.40
C SER A 148 33.84 3.02 20.20
N GLU A 149 32.80 2.20 20.05
CA GLU A 149 32.66 0.90 20.73
C GLU A 149 33.13 -0.23 19.82
N ASP A 150 32.54 -0.35 18.63
CA ASP A 150 32.85 -1.38 17.64
C ASP A 150 32.80 -0.79 16.23
N VAL A 151 33.98 -0.65 15.63
CA VAL A 151 34.15 -0.10 14.27
C VAL A 151 33.55 -1.04 13.22
N MET A 152 33.63 -2.36 13.42
CA MET A 152 33.13 -3.37 12.48
C MET A 152 31.61 -3.33 12.43
N GLU A 153 30.97 -3.47 13.59
CA GLU A 153 29.50 -3.48 13.68
C GLU A 153 28.92 -2.15 13.18
N ALA A 154 29.50 -1.02 13.58
CA ALA A 154 29.03 0.29 13.15
C ALA A 154 29.15 0.49 11.62
N SER A 155 30.23 -0.01 11.00
CA SER A 155 30.41 0.04 9.54
C SER A 155 29.38 -0.82 8.80
N VAL A 156 29.07 -2.02 9.31
CA VAL A 156 28.00 -2.88 8.76
C VAL A 156 26.64 -2.17 8.86
N MET A 157 26.33 -1.58 10.02
CA MET A 157 25.11 -0.80 10.21
C MET A 157 25.02 0.38 9.23
N MET A 158 26.14 1.07 8.97
CA MET A 158 26.21 2.19 8.05
C MET A 158 25.92 1.77 6.60
N ILE A 159 26.54 0.69 6.12
CA ILE A 159 26.32 0.13 4.77
C ILE A 159 24.85 -0.17 4.54
N HIS A 160 24.19 -0.85 5.49
CA HIS A 160 22.79 -1.23 5.34
C HIS A 160 21.82 -0.07 5.56
N THR A 161 22.12 0.86 6.46
CA THR A 161 21.16 1.87 6.93
C THR A 161 21.17 3.15 6.10
N PHE A 162 22.35 3.65 5.70
CA PHE A 162 22.45 4.96 5.05
C PHE A 162 22.06 4.92 3.57
N ASN A 163 22.16 3.73 2.96
CA ASN A 163 21.94 3.52 1.54
C ASN A 163 20.48 3.09 1.26
N LYS A 164 19.74 3.92 0.51
CA LYS A 164 18.31 3.67 0.19
C LYS A 164 18.11 2.52 -0.81
N ASP A 165 19.05 2.37 -1.76
CA ASP A 165 18.96 1.41 -2.86
C ASP A 165 19.49 0.02 -2.45
N LYS A 166 18.58 -0.85 -1.99
CA LYS A 166 18.94 -2.22 -1.55
C LYS A 166 19.68 -3.05 -2.60
N GLU A 167 19.37 -2.86 -3.88
CA GLU A 167 20.04 -3.58 -4.96
C GLU A 167 21.50 -3.17 -5.13
N LYS A 168 21.82 -1.88 -4.95
CA LYS A 168 23.19 -1.38 -5.01
C LYS A 168 23.99 -1.85 -3.80
N VAL A 169 23.38 -1.81 -2.61
CA VAL A 169 23.98 -2.34 -1.38
C VAL A 169 24.33 -3.82 -1.55
N LYS A 170 23.39 -4.64 -2.03
CA LYS A 170 23.65 -6.06 -2.28
C LYS A 170 24.77 -6.28 -3.30
N ALA A 171 24.77 -5.54 -4.41
CA ALA A 171 25.83 -5.64 -5.42
C ALA A 171 27.21 -5.26 -4.86
N ALA A 172 27.29 -4.28 -3.96
CA ALA A 172 28.53 -3.90 -3.29
C ALA A 172 29.00 -5.00 -2.32
N ILE A 173 28.09 -5.55 -1.50
CA ILE A 173 28.36 -6.67 -0.59
C ILE A 173 28.86 -7.89 -1.38
N ASP A 174 28.27 -8.20 -2.54
CA ASP A 174 28.71 -9.31 -3.40
C ASP A 174 30.14 -9.12 -3.93
N ILE A 175 30.53 -7.87 -4.25
CA ILE A 175 31.89 -7.55 -4.70
C ILE A 175 32.89 -7.64 -3.54
N ILE A 176 32.55 -7.08 -2.38
CA ILE A 176 33.38 -7.16 -1.16
C ILE A 176 33.56 -8.62 -0.75
N SER A 177 32.48 -9.43 -0.80
CA SER A 177 32.51 -10.88 -0.55
C SER A 177 33.52 -11.57 -1.46
N LYS A 178 33.51 -11.26 -2.77
CA LYS A 178 34.48 -11.83 -3.73
C LYS A 178 35.91 -11.43 -3.43
N TYR A 179 36.18 -10.18 -3.01
CA TYR A 179 37.53 -9.77 -2.63
C TYR A 179 38.02 -10.57 -1.43
N ILE A 180 37.20 -10.66 -0.39
CA ILE A 180 37.54 -11.35 0.86
C ILE A 180 37.70 -12.86 0.62
N GLU A 181 36.81 -13.48 -0.15
CA GLU A 181 36.92 -14.90 -0.51
C GLU A 181 38.21 -15.22 -1.27
N ASN A 182 38.63 -14.34 -2.19
CA ASN A 182 39.88 -14.53 -2.93
C ASN A 182 41.10 -14.44 -2.04
N ILE A 183 41.10 -13.51 -1.07
CA ILE A 183 42.13 -13.38 -0.04
C ILE A 183 42.15 -14.63 0.86
N CYS A 184 40.97 -15.13 1.26
CA CYS A 184 40.85 -16.32 2.09
C CYS A 184 41.30 -17.60 1.38
N LYS A 185 41.06 -17.72 0.07
CA LYS A 185 41.48 -18.86 -0.75
C LYS A 185 42.98 -18.85 -1.04
N ASN A 186 43.54 -17.66 -1.26
CA ASN A 186 44.95 -17.48 -1.66
C ASN A 186 45.64 -16.45 -0.75
N PRO A 187 45.89 -16.77 0.53
CA PRO A 187 46.43 -15.80 1.47
C PRO A 187 47.81 -15.32 1.05
N THR A 188 48.69 -16.17 0.52
CA THR A 188 50.06 -15.77 0.18
C THR A 188 50.18 -14.86 -1.07
N GLU A 189 49.11 -14.68 -1.85
CA GLU A 189 49.17 -13.92 -3.10
C GLU A 189 48.86 -12.43 -2.91
N GLU A 190 49.88 -11.57 -3.01
CA GLU A 190 49.74 -10.12 -2.82
C GLU A 190 48.78 -9.43 -3.79
N LYS A 191 48.61 -9.95 -5.01
CA LYS A 191 47.68 -9.35 -6.00
C LYS A 191 46.24 -9.32 -5.51
N TYR A 192 45.83 -10.25 -4.64
CA TYR A 192 44.47 -10.30 -4.10
C TYR A 192 44.31 -9.46 -2.85
N ARG A 193 45.43 -9.07 -2.21
CA ARG A 193 45.47 -8.19 -1.03
C ARG A 193 45.50 -6.70 -1.40
N LYS A 194 45.54 -6.36 -2.69
CA LYS A 194 45.61 -4.99 -3.20
C LYS A 194 44.35 -4.67 -4.01
N ILE A 195 43.60 -3.66 -3.59
CA ILE A 195 42.40 -3.16 -4.29
C ILE A 195 42.68 -1.76 -4.80
N LYS A 196 42.64 -1.58 -6.13
CA LYS A 196 42.85 -0.29 -6.81
C LYS A 196 41.59 0.58 -6.71
N LEU A 197 41.66 1.77 -6.11
CA LEU A 197 40.49 2.64 -5.93
C LEU A 197 39.96 3.20 -7.26
N SER A 198 40.84 3.42 -8.25
CA SER A 198 40.46 3.89 -9.59
C SER A 198 39.87 2.80 -10.49
N ASN A 199 39.73 1.57 -10.00
CA ASN A 199 39.04 0.52 -10.75
C ASN A 199 37.55 0.90 -10.93
N LYS A 200 37.07 0.92 -12.18
CA LYS A 200 35.69 1.26 -12.51
C LYS A 200 34.65 0.46 -11.71
N VAL A 201 34.88 -0.83 -11.51
CA VAL A 201 33.96 -1.69 -10.76
C VAL A 201 33.90 -1.26 -9.30
N PHE A 202 35.05 -0.97 -8.69
CA PHE A 202 35.12 -0.50 -7.32
C PHE A 202 34.47 0.89 -7.18
N GLN A 203 34.80 1.83 -8.07
CA GLN A 203 34.31 3.20 -8.02
C GLN A 203 32.80 3.30 -8.22
N GLU A 204 32.22 2.54 -9.15
CA GLU A 204 30.79 2.61 -9.46
C GLU A 204 29.90 1.82 -8.51
N LYS A 205 30.42 0.73 -7.92
CA LYS A 205 29.61 -0.19 -7.12
C LYS A 205 29.91 -0.14 -5.62
N VAL A 206 31.18 -0.04 -5.23
CA VAL A 206 31.60 -0.10 -3.83
C VAL A 206 31.77 1.31 -3.27
N SER A 207 32.53 2.17 -3.93
CA SER A 207 32.83 3.53 -3.46
C SER A 207 31.61 4.46 -3.35
N VAL A 208 30.51 4.17 -4.06
CA VAL A 208 29.25 4.94 -3.98
C VAL A 208 28.49 4.63 -2.68
N ILE A 209 28.78 3.50 -2.04
CA ILE A 209 28.08 3.05 -0.82
C ILE A 209 28.75 3.66 0.41
N GLU A 210 28.00 4.48 1.15
CA GLU A 210 28.42 5.02 2.45
C GLU A 210 28.68 3.86 3.43
N GLY A 211 29.84 3.81 4.09
CA GLY A 211 30.22 2.73 5.03
C GLY A 211 31.15 1.68 4.46
N SER A 212 31.27 1.61 3.13
CA SER A 212 32.08 0.58 2.46
C SER A 212 33.58 0.74 2.72
N ARG A 213 34.08 1.98 2.78
CA ARG A 213 35.50 2.27 3.04
C ARG A 213 35.84 2.01 4.50
N GLU A 214 34.98 2.46 5.40
CA GLU A 214 35.10 2.27 6.84
C GLU A 214 35.12 0.79 7.19
N TYR A 215 34.24 0.00 6.56
CA TYR A 215 34.22 -1.46 6.71
C TYR A 215 35.52 -2.11 6.23
N LEU A 216 36.04 -1.72 5.05
CA LEU A 216 37.31 -2.25 4.55
C LEU A 216 38.48 -1.86 5.47
N GLN A 217 38.50 -0.64 6.00
CA GLN A 217 39.53 -0.23 6.96
C GLN A 217 39.45 -1.02 8.26
N ALA A 218 38.23 -1.29 8.74
CA ALA A 218 38.00 -2.04 9.95
C ALA A 218 38.41 -3.53 9.80
N LEU A 219 38.29 -4.10 8.59
CA LEU A 219 38.88 -5.41 8.22
C LEU A 219 40.41 -5.42 8.17
N GLY A 220 41.06 -4.27 8.32
CA GLY A 220 42.52 -4.12 8.30
C GLY A 220 43.12 -3.66 6.96
N PHE A 221 42.30 -3.20 6.00
CA PHE A 221 42.86 -2.58 4.79
C PHE A 221 43.39 -1.19 5.07
N GLU A 222 44.62 -0.93 4.65
CA GLU A 222 45.28 0.37 4.78
C GLU A 222 45.28 1.12 3.45
N SER A 223 45.02 2.43 3.51
CA SER A 223 45.02 3.31 2.34
C SER A 223 46.45 3.73 2.02
N THR A 224 47.04 3.20 0.95
CA THR A 224 48.41 3.50 0.52
C THR A 224 48.44 4.08 -0.89
N ALA A 225 49.12 5.20 -1.08
CA ALA A 225 49.39 5.76 -2.41
C ALA A 225 50.66 5.12 -2.99
N LEU A 226 50.51 4.34 -4.07
CA LEU A 226 51.62 3.67 -4.74
C LEU A 226 51.92 4.40 -6.07
N PRO A 227 53.21 4.58 -6.42
CA PRO A 227 53.59 5.10 -7.73
C PRO A 227 53.21 4.11 -8.83
N VAL A 228 52.68 4.62 -9.95
CA VAL A 228 52.40 3.80 -11.13
C VAL A 228 53.69 3.64 -11.94
N ASP A 229 54.06 2.40 -12.28
CA ASP A 229 55.26 2.12 -13.06
C ASP A 229 55.27 2.92 -14.37
N GLY A 230 56.15 3.94 -14.44
CA GLY A 230 56.39 4.75 -15.64
C GLY A 230 55.70 6.11 -15.72
N GLU A 231 54.96 6.56 -14.70
CA GLU A 231 54.38 7.91 -14.63
C GLU A 231 54.64 8.59 -13.27
N ASP A 232 54.82 9.92 -13.22
CA ASP A 232 54.90 10.73 -11.97
C ASP A 232 53.55 10.81 -11.23
N ARG A 233 52.66 9.84 -11.45
CA ARG A 233 51.32 9.79 -10.86
C ARG A 233 51.27 8.73 -9.77
N THR A 234 50.72 9.11 -8.64
CA THR A 234 50.41 8.22 -7.53
C THR A 234 48.95 7.76 -7.63
N GLU A 235 48.71 6.48 -7.41
CA GLU A 235 47.38 5.88 -7.36
C GLU A 235 47.10 5.35 -5.95
N GLU A 236 45.89 5.59 -5.45
CA GLU A 236 45.46 5.06 -4.15
C GLU A 236 45.05 3.58 -4.27
N TYR A 237 45.60 2.77 -3.38
CA TYR A 237 45.26 1.37 -3.18
C TYR A 237 44.83 1.13 -1.73
N LEU A 238 43.84 0.25 -1.55
CA LEU A 238 43.56 -0.39 -0.27
C LEU A 238 44.37 -1.67 -0.22
N VAL A 239 45.34 -1.74 0.68
CA VAL A 239 46.26 -2.87 0.82
C VAL A 239 46.01 -3.55 2.16
N LEU A 240 45.77 -4.85 2.13
CA LEU A 240 45.67 -5.66 3.34
C LEU A 240 47.08 -6.21 3.67
N PRO A 241 47.66 -5.86 4.82
CA PRO A 241 48.92 -6.46 5.27
C PRO A 241 48.81 -7.99 5.41
N PRO A 242 49.93 -8.72 5.47
CA PRO A 242 49.90 -10.14 5.76
C PRO A 242 49.17 -10.43 7.07
N GLN A 243 48.10 -11.22 6.96
CA GLN A 243 47.28 -11.62 8.10
C GLN A 243 47.68 -13.00 8.59
N GLU A 244 47.69 -13.16 9.91
CA GLU A 244 47.78 -14.46 10.59
C GLU A 244 46.54 -15.31 10.30
N PRO A 245 46.61 -16.65 10.41
CA PRO A 245 45.46 -17.53 10.13
C PRO A 245 44.23 -17.19 10.98
N ASP A 246 44.42 -16.84 12.25
CA ASP A 246 43.34 -16.46 13.17
C ASP A 246 42.62 -15.17 12.71
N ALA A 247 43.38 -14.20 12.21
CA ALA A 247 42.82 -12.96 11.65
C ALA A 247 42.03 -13.23 10.36
N LEU A 248 42.46 -14.21 9.57
CA LEU A 248 41.73 -14.63 8.36
C LEU A 248 40.41 -15.34 8.69
N GLU A 249 40.33 -16.05 9.82
CA GLU A 249 39.07 -16.59 10.34
C GLU A 249 38.13 -15.46 10.81
N GLN A 250 38.66 -14.46 11.52
CA GLN A 250 37.87 -13.30 11.94
C GLN A 250 37.28 -12.54 10.74
N ILE A 251 38.07 -12.31 9.68
CA ILE A 251 37.60 -11.68 8.44
C ILE A 251 36.44 -12.45 7.79
N LYS A 252 36.39 -13.79 7.92
CA LYS A 252 35.25 -14.59 7.44
C LYS A 252 34.01 -14.37 8.30
N VAL A 253 34.16 -14.32 9.63
CA VAL A 253 33.06 -14.04 10.56
C VAL A 253 32.48 -12.64 10.28
N ASP A 254 33.35 -11.65 10.07
CA ASP A 254 32.95 -10.28 9.77
C ASP A 254 32.24 -10.17 8.42
N LEU A 255 32.69 -10.95 7.42
CA LEU A 255 31.98 -11.05 6.15
C LEU A 255 30.58 -11.64 6.31
N GLU A 256 30.43 -12.68 7.14
CA GLU A 256 29.11 -13.23 7.45
C GLU A 256 28.22 -12.20 8.14
N LEU A 257 28.77 -11.39 9.04
CA LEU A 257 28.06 -10.28 9.69
C LEU A 257 27.57 -9.25 8.67
N LEU A 258 28.42 -8.87 7.70
CA LEU A 258 28.01 -7.97 6.62
C LEU A 258 26.88 -8.55 5.77
N GLN A 259 26.94 -9.85 5.45
CA GLN A 259 25.92 -10.53 4.63
C GLN A 259 24.58 -10.70 5.35
N LYS A 260 24.60 -10.97 6.66
CA LYS A 260 23.41 -11.14 7.51
C LYS A 260 22.88 -9.82 8.08
N GLY A 261 23.62 -8.72 7.91
CA GLY A 261 23.24 -7.41 8.43
C GLY A 261 21.90 -6.92 7.90
N GLU A 262 21.12 -6.28 8.77
CA GLU A 262 19.83 -5.68 8.42
C GLU A 262 19.85 -4.16 8.62
N PRO A 263 19.13 -3.40 7.78
CA PRO A 263 19.05 -1.95 7.92
C PRO A 263 18.33 -1.54 9.20
N ILE A 264 18.93 -0.63 9.96
CA ILE A 264 18.31 -0.10 11.18
C ILE A 264 17.27 0.93 10.80
N ARG A 265 16.01 0.65 11.12
CA ARG A 265 14.90 1.58 10.89
C ARG A 265 14.26 1.98 12.20
N ALA A 266 13.86 3.25 12.27
CA ALA A 266 13.09 3.75 13.39
C ALA A 266 11.77 2.96 13.48
N LYS A 267 11.48 2.40 14.66
CA LYS A 267 10.22 1.69 14.91
C LYS A 267 9.14 2.72 15.18
N LEU A 268 7.91 2.49 14.72
CA LEU A 268 6.80 3.40 15.04
C LEU A 268 6.55 3.37 16.55
N ASP A 269 6.52 4.54 17.18
CA ASP A 269 6.08 4.66 18.56
C ASP A 269 4.55 4.61 18.59
N ARG A 270 4.01 3.57 19.21
CA ARG A 270 2.56 3.37 19.31
C ARG A 270 1.89 4.36 20.25
N GLN A 271 2.67 4.97 21.16
CA GLN A 271 2.21 5.90 22.19
C GLN A 271 0.88 5.47 22.83
N PRO A 272 0.87 4.34 23.57
CA PRO A 272 -0.34 3.85 24.22
C PRO A 272 -0.90 4.92 25.15
N GLN A 273 -2.14 5.32 24.92
CA GLN A 273 -2.85 6.27 25.77
C GLN A 273 -4.19 5.68 26.17
N VAL A 274 -4.53 5.79 27.45
CA VAL A 274 -5.80 5.32 27.98
C VAL A 274 -6.69 6.51 28.23
N PHE A 275 -7.91 6.41 27.73
CA PHE A 275 -8.91 7.44 27.91
C PHE A 275 -10.15 6.90 28.61
N ARG A 276 -10.75 7.73 29.46
CA ARG A 276 -12.11 7.51 29.95
C ARG A 276 -13.13 8.20 29.04
N PRO A 277 -14.24 7.53 28.71
CA PRO A 277 -15.36 8.17 28.01
C PRO A 277 -15.84 9.39 28.82
N SER A 278 -16.04 10.53 28.15
CA SER A 278 -16.70 11.67 28.79
C SER A 278 -18.19 11.38 28.97
N GLN A 279 -18.73 11.82 30.11
CA GLN A 279 -20.15 11.66 30.44
C GLN A 279 -21.07 12.46 29.49
N ASN A 280 -20.55 13.51 28.85
CA ASN A 280 -21.29 14.35 27.93
C ASN A 280 -21.28 13.86 26.47
N ALA A 281 -20.50 12.83 26.13
CA ALA A 281 -20.39 12.34 24.75
C ALA A 281 -21.71 11.78 24.18
N THR A 282 -22.68 11.44 25.04
CA THR A 282 -23.99 10.92 24.64
C THR A 282 -25.10 11.98 24.61
N ASN A 283 -24.82 13.21 25.05
CA ASN A 283 -25.81 14.27 25.16
C ASN A 283 -25.81 15.10 23.86
N PHE A 284 -26.70 14.73 22.93
CA PHE A 284 -26.85 15.38 21.62
C PHE A 284 -28.04 16.34 21.57
N GLU A 285 -28.09 17.32 22.47
CA GLU A 285 -29.10 18.39 22.39
C GLU A 285 -28.63 19.46 21.40
N LEU A 286 -29.22 19.47 20.20
CA LEU A 286 -28.92 20.43 19.14
C LEU A 286 -30.08 21.42 18.95
N PRO A 287 -29.81 22.70 18.65
CA PRO A 287 -30.85 23.68 18.36
C PRO A 287 -31.73 23.27 17.16
N PRO A 288 -33.03 23.61 17.14
CA PRO A 288 -33.94 23.31 16.05
C PRO A 288 -33.45 23.78 14.67
N ASP A 289 -32.74 24.91 14.62
CA ASP A 289 -32.16 25.46 13.38
C ASP A 289 -31.14 24.52 12.71
N PHE A 290 -30.51 23.61 13.46
CA PHE A 290 -29.63 22.58 12.90
C PHE A 290 -30.38 21.63 11.94
N TYR A 291 -31.68 21.42 12.16
CA TYR A 291 -32.51 20.55 11.33
C TYR A 291 -33.07 21.27 10.11
N ASN A 292 -32.90 22.59 10.01
CA ASN A 292 -33.38 23.38 8.89
C ASN A 292 -32.37 23.33 7.75
N LEU A 293 -32.72 22.63 6.66
CA LEU A 293 -31.87 22.52 5.48
C LEU A 293 -31.75 23.88 4.78
N THR A 294 -30.52 24.36 4.59
CA THR A 294 -30.28 25.62 3.86
C THR A 294 -30.36 25.41 2.35
N ALA A 295 -30.68 26.47 1.60
CA ALA A 295 -30.72 26.41 0.14
C ALA A 295 -29.36 26.05 -0.50
N GLU A 296 -28.26 26.42 0.17
CA GLU A 296 -26.90 26.08 -0.26
C GLU A 296 -26.58 24.59 -0.09
N GLU A 297 -26.99 23.99 1.03
CA GLU A 297 -26.85 22.56 1.29
C GLU A 297 -27.66 21.73 0.29
N LEU A 298 -28.91 22.13 0.01
CA LEU A 298 -29.76 21.47 -0.98
C LEU A 298 -29.12 21.48 -2.38
N LYS A 299 -28.51 22.61 -2.76
CA LYS A 299 -27.82 22.74 -4.05
C LYS A 299 -26.57 21.84 -4.11
N LYS A 300 -25.78 21.78 -3.04
CA LYS A 300 -24.61 20.89 -2.94
C LYS A 300 -25.02 19.42 -2.98
N GLU A 301 -26.11 19.06 -2.30
CA GLU A 301 -26.64 17.69 -2.31
C GLU A 301 -27.09 17.29 -3.73
N MET A 302 -27.77 18.18 -4.45
CA MET A 302 -28.13 17.95 -5.85
C MET A 302 -26.90 17.75 -6.74
N GLN A 303 -25.85 18.55 -6.56
CA GLN A 303 -24.59 18.41 -7.29
C GLN A 303 -23.91 17.07 -7.01
N LEU A 304 -23.77 16.69 -5.73
CA LEU A 304 -23.21 15.41 -5.32
C LEU A 304 -24.00 14.23 -5.90
N LYS A 305 -25.33 14.30 -5.88
CA LYS A 305 -26.20 13.28 -6.50
C LYS A 305 -25.94 13.18 -8.00
N ASN A 306 -25.86 14.31 -8.70
CA ASN A 306 -25.55 14.31 -10.13
C ASN A 306 -24.17 13.71 -10.43
N GLU A 307 -23.14 14.08 -9.67
CA GLU A 307 -21.80 13.50 -9.83
C GLU A 307 -21.76 11.99 -9.56
N ILE A 308 -22.51 11.50 -8.56
CA ILE A 308 -22.64 10.06 -8.28
C ILE A 308 -23.33 9.36 -9.46
N VAL A 309 -24.41 9.94 -9.99
CA VAL A 309 -25.11 9.40 -11.15
C VAL A 309 -24.21 9.37 -12.39
N GLU A 310 -23.48 10.44 -12.67
CA GLU A 310 -22.51 10.51 -13.77
C GLU A 310 -21.38 9.48 -13.58
N ARG A 311 -20.82 9.38 -12.37
CA ARG A 311 -19.79 8.39 -12.03
C ARG A 311 -20.28 6.96 -12.23
N ASN A 312 -21.53 6.67 -11.85
CA ASN A 312 -22.13 5.35 -11.97
C ASN A 312 -22.61 5.03 -13.39
N ALA A 313 -22.99 6.05 -14.17
CA ALA A 313 -23.38 5.92 -15.57
C ALA A 313 -22.18 5.67 -16.48
N MET A 314 -20.98 6.10 -16.08
CA MET A 314 -19.75 5.84 -16.83
C MET A 314 -19.31 4.38 -16.70
N LEU A 315 -19.12 3.71 -17.84
CA LEU A 315 -18.65 2.33 -17.90
C LEU A 315 -17.19 2.21 -17.44
N ARG A 316 -17.00 2.00 -16.14
CA ARG A 316 -15.68 1.74 -15.55
C ARG A 316 -15.22 0.32 -15.86
N THR A 317 -14.05 0.21 -16.48
CA THR A 317 -13.37 -1.07 -16.66
C THR A 317 -12.96 -1.66 -15.30
N LYS A 318 -12.77 -2.98 -15.22
CA LYS A 318 -12.25 -3.65 -14.01
C LYS A 318 -10.94 -3.00 -13.53
N ALA A 319 -10.07 -2.65 -14.46
CA ALA A 319 -8.79 -2.00 -14.18
C ALA A 319 -8.95 -0.60 -13.55
N MET A 320 -9.94 0.20 -13.98
CA MET A 320 -10.22 1.50 -13.34
C MET A 320 -10.68 1.34 -11.89
N ARG A 321 -11.58 0.41 -11.62
CA ARG A 321 -12.09 0.18 -10.24
C ARG A 321 -10.99 -0.28 -9.30
N GLU A 322 -10.19 -1.24 -9.75
CA GLU A 322 -9.08 -1.78 -8.95
C GLU A 322 -8.00 -0.73 -8.69
N LYS A 323 -7.70 0.13 -9.67
CA LYS A 323 -6.77 1.24 -9.51
C LYS A 323 -7.29 2.31 -8.54
N ASP A 324 -8.57 2.68 -8.63
CA ASP A 324 -9.20 3.63 -7.70
C ASP A 324 -9.19 3.08 -6.27
N GLU A 325 -9.51 1.81 -6.10
CA GLU A 325 -9.50 1.14 -4.80
C GLU A 325 -8.08 1.07 -4.21
N GLN A 326 -7.08 0.73 -5.02
CA GLN A 326 -5.68 0.78 -4.60
C GLN A 326 -5.23 2.21 -4.22
N ARG A 327 -5.73 3.22 -4.92
CA ARG A 327 -5.42 4.63 -4.61
C ARG A 327 -6.00 5.04 -3.26
N GLU A 328 -7.26 4.71 -2.99
CA GLU A 328 -7.89 4.95 -1.68
C GLU A 328 -7.17 4.18 -0.56
N ARG A 329 -6.77 2.93 -0.79
CA ARG A 329 -5.99 2.13 0.18
C ARG A 329 -4.60 2.72 0.50
N ARG A 330 -3.99 3.44 -0.44
CA ARG A 330 -2.69 4.11 -0.27
C ARG A 330 -2.78 5.56 0.19
N LYS A 331 -3.99 6.06 0.42
CA LYS A 331 -4.25 7.45 0.81
C LYS A 331 -3.72 7.78 2.21
N HIS A 332 -3.71 6.79 3.09
CA HIS A 332 -3.29 6.94 4.48
C HIS A 332 -2.10 6.04 4.77
N ASN A 333 -1.03 6.63 5.31
CA ASN A 333 0.17 5.89 5.73
C ASN A 333 0.06 5.40 7.18
N TYR A 334 -0.81 6.01 7.98
CA TYR A 334 -0.99 5.73 9.39
C TYR A 334 -2.47 5.48 9.70
N ALA A 335 -2.70 4.70 10.76
CA ALA A 335 -4.02 4.42 11.31
C ALA A 335 -4.02 4.69 12.82
N LEU A 336 -5.04 5.38 13.31
CA LEU A 336 -5.27 5.60 14.74
C LEU A 336 -6.35 4.62 15.22
N LEU A 337 -5.96 3.67 16.04
CA LEU A 337 -6.88 2.64 16.54
C LEU A 337 -7.20 2.90 18.00
N ARG A 338 -8.49 2.82 18.33
CA ARG A 338 -9.00 2.90 19.69
C ARG A 338 -9.68 1.58 20.02
N VAL A 339 -9.35 0.96 21.14
CA VAL A 339 -9.93 -0.29 21.60
C VAL A 339 -10.70 -0.01 22.88
N ARG A 340 -12.02 -0.16 22.83
CA ARG A 340 -12.90 -0.04 23.98
C ARG A 340 -12.90 -1.35 24.77
N LEU A 341 -12.49 -1.26 26.01
CA LEU A 341 -12.40 -2.38 26.94
C LEU A 341 -13.73 -2.56 27.71
N PRO A 342 -13.95 -3.75 28.32
CA PRO A 342 -15.15 -4.06 29.09
C PRO A 342 -15.35 -3.17 30.33
N ASP A 343 -14.25 -2.64 30.89
CA ASP A 343 -14.25 -1.69 32.00
C ASP A 343 -14.67 -0.27 31.58
N GLY A 344 -14.93 -0.06 30.28
CA GLY A 344 -15.31 1.22 29.70
C GLY A 344 -14.12 2.09 29.29
N ASN A 345 -12.88 1.71 29.62
CA ASN A 345 -11.69 2.45 29.20
C ASN A 345 -11.43 2.28 27.69
N ILE A 346 -10.80 3.29 27.09
CA ILE A 346 -10.46 3.29 25.66
C ILE A 346 -8.94 3.34 25.54
N LEU A 347 -8.34 2.27 25.04
CA LEU A 347 -6.92 2.21 24.71
C LEU A 347 -6.69 2.74 23.29
N GLN A 348 -5.93 3.81 23.15
CA GLN A 348 -5.54 4.40 21.88
C GLN A 348 -4.10 4.00 21.52
N GLY A 349 -3.88 3.67 20.25
CA GLY A 349 -2.55 3.45 19.68
C GLY A 349 -2.45 3.90 18.23
N THR A 350 -1.25 4.33 17.83
CA THR A 350 -0.92 4.72 16.45
C THR A 350 -0.22 3.56 15.74
N PHE A 351 -0.65 3.24 14.52
CA PHE A 351 -0.15 2.13 13.71
C PHE A 351 0.16 2.58 12.29
N LEU A 352 1.01 1.85 11.56
CA LEU A 352 1.13 2.00 10.11
C LEU A 352 -0.10 1.39 9.44
N ALA A 353 -0.62 2.02 8.39
CA ALA A 353 -1.81 1.51 7.69
C ALA A 353 -1.58 0.12 7.04
N TRP A 354 -0.33 -0.23 6.76
CA TRP A 354 0.07 -1.53 6.22
C TRP A 354 0.50 -2.55 7.28
N GLU A 355 0.44 -2.22 8.58
CA GLU A 355 0.72 -3.20 9.63
C GLU A 355 -0.30 -4.33 9.60
N LYS A 356 0.11 -5.52 10.03
CA LYS A 356 -0.77 -6.70 10.11
C LYS A 356 -1.68 -6.60 11.33
N VAL A 357 -2.85 -7.23 11.27
CA VAL A 357 -3.78 -7.33 12.42
C VAL A 357 -3.12 -8.00 13.63
N THR A 358 -2.21 -8.95 13.43
CA THR A 358 -1.41 -9.56 14.52
C THR A 358 -0.64 -8.54 15.35
N ALA A 359 -0.15 -7.45 14.76
CA ALA A 359 0.57 -6.39 15.47
C ALA A 359 -0.33 -5.61 16.44
N LEU A 360 -1.61 -5.46 16.08
CA LEU A 360 -2.64 -4.88 16.93
C LEU A 360 -2.99 -5.83 18.09
N TYR A 361 -3.14 -7.13 17.84
CA TYR A 361 -3.37 -8.12 18.89
C TYR A 361 -2.21 -8.14 19.90
N GLN A 362 -0.96 -8.14 19.42
CA GLN A 362 0.22 -8.02 20.27
C GLN A 362 0.20 -6.73 21.10
N PHE A 363 -0.14 -5.59 20.50
CA PHE A 363 -0.26 -4.32 21.23
C PHE A 363 -1.28 -4.38 22.37
N VAL A 364 -2.44 -4.98 22.12
CA VAL A 364 -3.48 -5.15 23.15
C VAL A 364 -2.99 -6.10 24.23
N ARG A 365 -2.39 -7.25 23.87
CA ARG A 365 -1.78 -8.20 24.82
C ARG A 365 -0.74 -7.53 25.72
N ASP A 366 0.13 -6.72 25.14
CA ASP A 366 1.18 -6.00 25.85
C ASP A 366 0.63 -4.93 26.80
N SER A 367 -0.59 -4.44 26.55
CA SER A 367 -1.26 -3.43 27.38
C SER A 367 -2.09 -4.04 28.51
N LEU A 368 -2.50 -5.31 28.36
CA LEU A 368 -3.28 -6.05 29.35
C LEU A 368 -2.38 -6.62 30.46
N GLU A 369 -2.92 -6.75 31.66
CA GLU A 369 -2.24 -7.41 32.78
C GLU A 369 -2.23 -8.94 32.60
N ASN A 370 -3.36 -9.52 32.17
CA ASN A 370 -3.50 -10.93 31.80
C ASN A 370 -3.49 -11.12 30.27
N GLY A 371 -2.46 -10.61 29.59
CA GLY A 371 -2.34 -10.67 28.13
C GLY A 371 -2.23 -12.07 27.50
N TRP A 372 -2.14 -13.13 28.31
CA TRP A 372 -2.11 -14.52 27.85
C TRP A 372 -3.50 -15.09 27.55
N GLN A 373 -4.57 -14.46 28.04
CA GLN A 373 -5.93 -14.94 27.87
C GLN A 373 -6.46 -14.68 26.44
N PRO A 374 -7.18 -15.65 25.83
CA PRO A 374 -7.81 -15.45 24.53
C PRO A 374 -8.88 -14.34 24.54
N PHE A 375 -8.81 -13.45 23.57
CA PHE A 375 -9.79 -12.39 23.35
C PHE A 375 -10.04 -12.16 21.86
N GLU A 376 -11.15 -11.50 21.57
CA GLU A 376 -11.58 -11.11 20.24
C GLU A 376 -11.68 -9.58 20.14
N LEU A 377 -11.35 -9.05 18.97
CA LEU A 377 -11.56 -7.63 18.62
C LEU A 377 -12.65 -7.52 17.57
N VAL A 378 -13.67 -6.72 17.86
CA VAL A 378 -14.84 -6.54 17.00
C VAL A 378 -14.83 -5.14 16.38
N VAL A 379 -14.94 -5.08 15.05
CA VAL A 379 -15.03 -3.84 14.27
C VAL A 379 -16.46 -3.27 14.38
N PRO A 380 -16.64 -1.93 14.32
CA PRO A 380 -17.96 -1.32 14.21
C PRO A 380 -18.68 -1.88 12.98
N GLY A 381 -19.75 -2.65 13.21
CA GLY A 381 -20.40 -3.47 12.18
C GLY A 381 -20.49 -4.96 12.55
N GLY A 382 -19.87 -5.38 13.66
CA GLY A 382 -20.00 -6.74 14.20
C GLY A 382 -19.06 -7.78 13.57
N GLN A 383 -18.18 -7.36 12.65
CA GLN A 383 -17.14 -8.23 12.11
C GLN A 383 -16.07 -8.47 13.17
N LYS A 384 -15.84 -9.74 13.50
CA LYS A 384 -14.75 -10.16 14.37
C LYS A 384 -13.45 -10.22 13.56
N LEU A 385 -12.40 -9.58 14.06
CA LEU A 385 -11.04 -9.73 13.54
C LEU A 385 -10.44 -11.00 14.12
N LYS A 386 -9.74 -11.80 13.33
CA LYS A 386 -9.01 -12.96 13.85
C LYS A 386 -7.54 -12.60 14.07
N ASP A 387 -6.90 -13.22 15.05
CA ASP A 387 -5.47 -13.00 15.35
C ASP A 387 -4.56 -13.56 14.23
N ASP A 388 -4.96 -14.68 13.63
CA ASP A 388 -4.23 -15.36 12.55
C ASP A 388 -4.37 -14.69 11.16
N GLU A 389 -5.10 -13.58 11.08
CA GLU A 389 -5.26 -12.87 9.81
C GLU A 389 -4.03 -12.03 9.50
N GLU A 390 -3.26 -12.45 8.49
CA GLU A 390 -2.13 -11.68 7.97
C GLU A 390 -2.54 -10.43 7.16
N PHE A 391 -3.82 -10.08 7.14
CA PHE A 391 -4.33 -8.92 6.42
C PHE A 391 -3.78 -7.62 7.03
N ALA A 392 -3.54 -6.65 6.16
CA ALA A 392 -3.12 -5.33 6.58
C ALA A 392 -4.30 -4.50 7.11
N LEU A 393 -4.04 -3.58 8.04
CA LEU A 393 -5.08 -2.75 8.66
C LEU A 393 -5.91 -1.95 7.63
N ASN A 394 -5.29 -1.48 6.55
CA ASN A 394 -5.99 -0.81 5.45
C ASN A 394 -6.89 -1.75 4.62
N GLU A 395 -6.61 -3.05 4.59
CA GLU A 395 -7.45 -4.04 3.92
C GLU A 395 -8.68 -4.38 4.75
N CYS A 396 -8.56 -4.30 6.07
CA CYS A 396 -9.66 -4.45 7.03
C CYS A 396 -10.49 -3.16 7.21
N ASN A 397 -10.26 -2.11 6.41
CA ASN A 397 -10.89 -0.78 6.53
C ASN A 397 -10.70 -0.13 7.92
N LEU A 398 -9.60 -0.42 8.60
CA LEU A 398 -9.27 0.16 9.91
C LEU A 398 -8.51 1.49 9.82
N ALA A 399 -7.97 1.81 8.62
CA ALA A 399 -7.33 3.09 8.34
C ALA A 399 -8.35 4.09 7.74
N PRO A 400 -8.29 5.40 8.09
CA PRO A 400 -7.27 6.06 8.91
C PRO A 400 -7.55 6.05 10.42
N ALA A 401 -8.78 5.76 10.84
CA ALA A 401 -9.11 5.64 12.25
C ALA A 401 -10.27 4.69 12.46
N ALA A 402 -10.19 3.85 13.50
CA ALA A 402 -11.25 2.90 13.86
C ALA A 402 -11.36 2.72 15.37
N LEU A 403 -12.59 2.49 15.84
CA LEU A 403 -12.90 2.16 17.22
C LEU A 403 -13.29 0.68 17.30
N LEU A 404 -12.46 -0.15 17.89
CA LEU A 404 -12.68 -1.57 18.09
C LEU A 404 -13.29 -1.82 19.46
N ILE A 405 -14.07 -2.89 19.58
CA ILE A 405 -14.64 -3.35 20.85
C ILE A 405 -13.88 -4.63 21.24
N PHE A 406 -13.33 -4.63 22.45
CA PHE A 406 -12.71 -5.80 23.04
C PHE A 406 -13.76 -6.68 23.69
N SER A 407 -13.70 -7.98 23.42
CA SER A 407 -14.48 -8.99 24.14
C SER A 407 -13.60 -10.19 24.47
N TRP A 408 -13.68 -10.67 25.70
CA TRP A 408 -13.07 -11.96 26.06
C TRP A 408 -13.72 -13.09 25.27
N ASP A 409 -12.95 -14.15 24.98
CA ASP A 409 -13.49 -15.34 24.35
C ASP A 409 -14.56 -15.99 25.25
N ALA A 410 -15.51 -16.72 24.65
CA ALA A 410 -16.66 -17.29 25.34
C ALA A 410 -16.26 -18.24 26.48
N ALA A 411 -15.16 -18.97 26.33
CA ALA A 411 -14.61 -19.83 27.38
C ALA A 411 -14.13 -18.99 28.58
N VAL A 412 -13.36 -17.94 28.31
CA VAL A 412 -12.84 -17.03 29.36
C VAL A 412 -13.97 -16.28 30.05
N LEU A 413 -14.98 -15.84 29.31
CA LEU A 413 -16.19 -15.22 29.89
C LEU A 413 -16.93 -16.17 30.82
N SER A 414 -17.00 -17.46 30.48
CA SER A 414 -17.65 -18.48 31.31
C SER A 414 -16.87 -18.69 32.61
N ASP A 415 -15.54 -18.71 32.55
CA ASP A 415 -14.68 -18.82 33.72
C ASP A 415 -14.75 -17.58 34.62
N ILE A 416 -14.77 -16.37 34.03
CA ILE A 416 -14.96 -15.11 34.76
C ILE A 416 -16.33 -15.08 35.45
N ALA A 417 -17.38 -15.53 34.77
CA ALA A 417 -18.72 -15.63 35.34
C ALA A 417 -18.76 -16.63 36.50
N ALA A 418 -18.09 -17.78 36.36
CA ALA A 418 -17.93 -18.77 37.43
C ALA A 418 -17.12 -18.23 38.62
N ALA A 419 -16.16 -17.34 38.38
CA ALA A 419 -15.35 -16.67 39.39
C ALA A 419 -16.05 -15.46 40.06
N GLY A 420 -17.32 -15.18 39.74
CA GLY A 420 -18.11 -14.12 40.38
C GLY A 420 -18.03 -12.75 39.71
N GLY A 421 -17.60 -12.67 38.44
CA GLY A 421 -17.77 -11.48 37.59
C GLY A 421 -16.84 -10.30 37.89
N LYS A 422 -15.84 -10.46 38.75
CA LYS A 422 -14.84 -9.42 39.04
C LYS A 422 -13.61 -9.60 38.15
N THR A 423 -13.49 -8.79 37.11
CA THR A 423 -12.20 -8.49 36.49
C THR A 423 -11.73 -7.16 37.06
N ASP A 424 -10.99 -7.20 38.17
CA ASP A 424 -10.69 -5.98 38.95
C ASP A 424 -9.77 -4.99 38.20
N VAL A 425 -8.90 -5.46 37.31
CA VAL A 425 -8.03 -4.60 36.48
C VAL A 425 -7.69 -5.32 35.17
N LEU A 426 -8.01 -4.70 34.03
CA LEU A 426 -7.69 -5.24 32.70
C LEU A 426 -6.35 -4.73 32.16
N LEU A 427 -6.06 -3.45 32.38
CA LEU A 427 -4.88 -2.77 31.87
C LEU A 427 -3.78 -2.69 32.92
N LYS A 428 -2.52 -2.72 32.48
CA LYS A 428 -1.37 -2.53 33.37
C LYS A 428 -1.45 -1.20 34.14
N ALA A 429 -1.09 -1.23 35.42
CA ALA A 429 -1.17 -0.07 36.33
C ALA A 429 -0.50 1.20 35.79
N ALA A 430 0.65 1.10 35.13
CA ALA A 430 1.37 2.24 34.54
C ALA A 430 0.57 3.00 33.47
N LEU A 431 -0.33 2.31 32.76
CA LEU A 431 -1.22 2.93 31.77
C LEU A 431 -2.45 3.57 32.44
N LEU A 432 -2.88 3.04 33.58
CA LEU A 432 -4.01 3.57 34.34
C LEU A 432 -3.65 4.85 35.13
N GLU A 433 -2.38 5.01 35.53
CA GLU A 433 -1.90 6.23 36.20
C GLU A 433 -1.94 7.46 35.28
N ASN A 434 -1.86 7.26 33.95
CA ASN A 434 -1.84 8.31 32.94
C ASN A 434 -3.18 8.49 32.19
N ILE A 435 -4.29 8.07 32.79
CA ILE A 435 -5.62 8.18 32.16
C ILE A 435 -5.97 9.64 31.88
N LYS A 436 -6.33 9.91 30.64
CA LYS A 436 -6.88 11.21 30.21
C LYS A 436 -8.40 11.13 30.06
N SER A 437 -9.10 12.23 30.30
CA SER A 437 -10.50 12.34 29.89
C SER A 437 -10.57 12.64 28.40
N MET A 438 -11.40 11.92 27.64
CA MET A 438 -11.77 12.38 26.30
C MET A 438 -12.52 13.70 26.44
N SER A 439 -12.02 14.78 25.85
CA SER A 439 -12.72 16.06 25.75
C SER A 439 -13.87 15.98 24.76
#